data_AF-A0A327UXR7-F1
#
_entry.id   AF-A0A327UXR7-F1
#
_cell.length_a   1.000
_cell.length_b   1.000
_cell.length_c   1.000
_cell.angle_alpha   90.00
_cell.angle_beta   90.00
_cell.angle_gamma   90.00
#
_symmetry.space_group_name_H-M   'P 1'
#
loop_
_entity.id
_entity.type
_entity.pdbx_description
1 polymer ?
#
loop_
_entity_poly.entity_id
_entity_poly.type
_entity_poly.pdbx_seq_one_letter_code
_entity_poly.pdbx_strand_id
1 'polypeptide(L)'
;MTDTTSTRTTGAVAAGLATIAGDGSVLDTWFPAPELTAEPGPAGTERLGPDQAVNLLGEGAAKAIGVDARRGVEVVAVRTVIASLDDKPLDAHDVYLRLHLLSHRLVQPHGQNLDGIFGHLANVAWTSLGPVAVDDVEKVRLNARAEGLHLQVTSVDKFPRMTDYVAPKGVRIADADRVRLGAHLASGTTVMHEGFVNFNAGTLGTSMVEGRISAGVVIGDGSDIGGGASTMGTLSGGGKERIVIGERCLVGAEAGVGIALGDECVVEAGLYVTAGTRVTMPDGQVVKARELSGASNILFRRNSVTGAVEARPNNAVWDGLNDVLHSND
;
A
#
# COMPACT_ATOMS: atom_id res chain seq x y z
N MET A 1 15.57 22.75 1.98
CA MET A 1 16.52 21.77 1.42
C MET A 1 16.12 21.43 0.01
N THR A 2 17.06 21.56 -0.91
CA THR A 2 16.95 21.20 -2.34
C THR A 2 16.75 19.70 -2.48
N ASP A 3 15.58 19.30 -2.96
CA ASP A 3 15.27 17.92 -3.35
C ASP A 3 16.10 17.56 -4.59
N THR A 4 17.31 17.03 -4.37
CA THR A 4 18.09 16.40 -5.43
C THR A 4 17.41 15.08 -5.79
N THR A 5 16.37 15.15 -6.63
CA THR A 5 15.84 14.00 -7.35
C THR A 5 16.92 13.50 -8.31
N SER A 6 17.81 12.65 -7.80
CA SER A 6 18.57 11.73 -8.65
C SER A 6 17.55 10.93 -9.45
N THR A 7 17.47 11.16 -10.76
CA THR A 7 16.65 10.36 -11.67
C THR A 7 17.02 8.90 -11.52
N ARG A 8 16.07 8.07 -11.12
CA ARG A 8 16.24 6.62 -11.06
C ARG A 8 16.26 6.11 -12.50
N THR A 9 17.43 5.73 -12.97
CA THR A 9 17.59 5.03 -14.27
C THR A 9 17.16 3.56 -14.18
N THR A 10 16.76 3.08 -13.00
CA THR A 10 16.27 1.73 -12.80
C THR A 10 14.85 1.60 -13.35
N GLY A 11 14.68 0.68 -14.28
CA GLY A 11 13.38 0.20 -14.74
C GLY A 11 13.03 -1.16 -14.15
N ALA A 12 11.97 -1.77 -14.69
CA ALA A 12 11.52 -3.08 -14.27
C ALA A 12 11.02 -3.90 -15.46
N VAL A 13 11.10 -5.22 -15.33
CA VAL A 13 10.56 -6.15 -16.32
C VAL A 13 9.93 -7.33 -15.61
N ALA A 14 8.87 -7.87 -16.21
CA ALA A 14 8.30 -9.13 -15.76
C ALA A 14 7.53 -9.82 -16.90
N ALA A 15 7.62 -11.15 -16.95
CA ALA A 15 6.62 -11.96 -17.62
C ALA A 15 5.45 -12.21 -16.65
N GLY A 16 4.24 -12.29 -17.16
CA GLY A 16 3.04 -12.50 -16.36
C GLY A 16 1.86 -13.05 -17.14
N LEU A 17 0.77 -13.31 -16.42
CA LEU A 17 -0.52 -13.73 -16.98
C LEU A 17 -1.55 -12.62 -16.77
N ALA A 18 -2.17 -12.16 -17.84
CA ALA A 18 -3.20 -11.12 -17.80
C ALA A 18 -4.58 -11.71 -18.11
N THR A 19 -5.59 -11.31 -17.35
CA THR A 19 -6.99 -11.60 -17.69
C THR A 19 -7.60 -10.42 -18.45
N ILE A 20 -8.07 -10.68 -19.66
CA ILE A 20 -8.64 -9.69 -20.57
C ILE A 20 -10.13 -9.95 -20.74
N ALA A 21 -10.97 -8.94 -20.50
CA ALA A 21 -12.40 -9.00 -20.73
C ALA A 21 -12.75 -8.99 -22.22
N GLY A 22 -13.99 -9.36 -22.57
CA GLY A 22 -14.44 -9.45 -23.96
C GLY A 22 -14.41 -8.13 -24.74
N ASP A 23 -14.39 -6.98 -24.05
CA ASP A 23 -14.23 -5.64 -24.62
C ASP A 23 -12.76 -5.23 -24.80
N GLY A 24 -11.80 -6.08 -24.41
CA GLY A 24 -10.37 -5.81 -24.44
C GLY A 24 -9.83 -5.17 -23.15
N SER A 25 -10.66 -4.86 -22.16
CA SER A 25 -10.22 -4.30 -20.89
C SER A 25 -9.33 -5.28 -20.13
N VAL A 26 -8.18 -4.82 -19.66
CA VAL A 26 -7.31 -5.59 -18.75
C VAL A 26 -7.95 -5.59 -17.36
N LEU A 27 -8.41 -6.75 -16.90
CA LEU A 27 -8.97 -6.88 -15.55
C LEU A 27 -7.87 -7.05 -14.51
N ASP A 28 -6.84 -7.84 -14.81
CA ASP A 28 -5.67 -7.96 -13.96
C ASP A 28 -4.42 -8.41 -14.72
N THR A 29 -3.27 -8.35 -14.06
CA THR A 29 -2.05 -9.05 -14.51
C THR A 29 -1.25 -9.53 -13.31
N TRP A 30 -0.97 -10.83 -13.27
CA TRP A 30 -0.14 -11.46 -12.26
C TRP A 30 1.29 -11.64 -12.76
N PHE A 31 2.25 -11.12 -12.01
CA PHE A 31 3.69 -11.22 -12.30
C PHE A 31 4.39 -12.05 -11.21
N PRO A 32 4.69 -13.34 -11.43
CA PRO A 32 5.26 -14.20 -10.40
C PRO A 32 6.70 -13.85 -9.99
N ALA A 33 7.47 -13.27 -10.90
CA ALA A 33 8.89 -12.95 -10.70
C ALA A 33 9.25 -11.61 -11.36
N PRO A 34 8.76 -10.48 -10.83
CA PRO A 34 9.18 -9.17 -11.31
C PRO A 34 10.63 -8.90 -10.91
N GLU A 35 11.36 -8.15 -11.73
CA GLU A 35 12.75 -7.78 -11.48
C GLU A 35 13.00 -6.32 -11.81
N LEU A 36 13.93 -5.71 -11.05
CA LEU A 36 14.49 -4.41 -11.35
C LEU A 36 15.70 -4.58 -12.27
N THR A 37 15.87 -3.68 -13.23
CA THR A 37 16.99 -3.71 -14.17
C THR A 37 17.46 -2.30 -14.53
N ALA A 38 18.77 -2.15 -14.73
CA ALA A 38 19.37 -0.89 -15.19
C ALA A 38 19.17 -0.67 -16.70
N GLU A 39 18.94 -1.74 -17.47
CA GLU A 39 18.79 -1.71 -18.92
C GLU A 39 17.49 -2.44 -19.31
N PRO A 40 16.31 -1.88 -18.99
CA PRO A 40 15.01 -2.52 -19.22
C PRO A 40 14.64 -2.67 -20.71
N GLY A 41 15.20 -1.82 -21.57
CA GLY A 41 14.74 -1.65 -22.94
C GLY A 41 13.53 -0.71 -23.04
N PRO A 42 12.85 -0.68 -24.20
CA PRO A 42 11.71 0.22 -24.40
C PRO A 42 10.52 -0.19 -23.53
N ALA A 43 9.83 0.81 -22.95
CA ALA A 43 8.63 0.59 -22.15
C ALA A 43 7.47 0.06 -22.99
N GLY A 44 6.62 -0.77 -22.37
CA GLY A 44 5.41 -1.30 -22.96
C GLY A 44 5.17 -2.77 -22.63
N THR A 45 4.06 -3.29 -23.14
CA THR A 45 3.65 -4.68 -22.94
C THR A 45 3.48 -5.40 -24.27
N GLU A 46 4.04 -6.60 -24.36
CA GLU A 46 3.89 -7.50 -25.50
C GLU A 46 3.21 -8.80 -25.09
N ARG A 47 2.37 -9.36 -25.97
CA ARG A 47 1.85 -10.73 -25.80
C ARG A 47 2.96 -11.73 -26.13
N LEU A 48 3.12 -12.74 -25.28
CA LEU A 48 4.10 -13.81 -25.47
C LEU A 48 3.48 -14.98 -26.23
N GLY A 49 4.25 -15.55 -27.16
CA GLY A 49 3.89 -16.83 -27.78
C GLY A 49 3.95 -18.00 -26.77
N PRO A 50 3.32 -19.15 -27.05
CA PRO A 50 3.29 -20.29 -26.12
C PRO A 50 4.67 -20.75 -25.64
N ASP A 51 5.64 -20.88 -26.54
CA ASP A 51 6.99 -21.33 -26.18
C ASP A 51 7.70 -20.30 -25.28
N GLN A 52 7.54 -19.01 -25.56
CA GLN A 52 8.11 -17.94 -24.73
C GLN A 52 7.46 -17.92 -23.34
N ALA A 53 6.14 -18.10 -23.28
CA ALA A 53 5.41 -18.18 -22.03
C ALA A 53 5.89 -19.35 -21.17
N VAL A 54 6.07 -20.54 -21.75
CA VAL A 54 6.62 -21.70 -21.03
C VAL A 54 8.05 -21.44 -20.56
N ASN A 55 8.89 -20.85 -21.40
CA ASN A 55 10.28 -20.56 -21.03
C ASN A 55 10.39 -19.56 -19.86
N LEU A 56 9.50 -18.57 -19.79
CA LEU A 56 9.58 -17.49 -18.79
C LEU A 56 8.75 -17.76 -17.53
N LEU A 57 7.63 -18.48 -17.64
CA LEU A 57 6.65 -18.72 -16.56
C LEU A 57 6.52 -20.20 -16.17
N GLY A 58 7.18 -21.10 -16.90
CA GLY A 58 7.11 -22.55 -16.70
C GLY A 58 5.91 -23.21 -17.37
N GLU A 59 5.87 -24.54 -17.31
CA GLU A 59 4.84 -25.37 -17.99
C GLU A 59 3.40 -25.06 -17.55
N GLY A 60 3.21 -24.53 -16.34
CA GLY A 60 1.91 -24.10 -15.84
C GLY A 60 1.26 -23.03 -16.71
N ALA A 61 2.05 -22.15 -17.33
CA ALA A 61 1.54 -21.08 -18.17
C ALA A 61 0.78 -21.61 -19.40
N ALA A 62 1.26 -22.69 -20.02
CA ALA A 62 0.58 -23.31 -21.16
C ALA A 62 -0.83 -23.80 -20.82
N LYS A 63 -1.07 -24.18 -19.56
CA LYS A 63 -2.40 -24.62 -19.07
C LYS A 63 -3.28 -23.45 -18.63
N ALA A 64 -2.67 -22.33 -18.25
CA ALA A 64 -3.39 -21.16 -17.75
C ALA A 64 -3.89 -20.25 -18.88
N ILE A 65 -3.17 -20.20 -20.00
CA ILE A 65 -3.52 -19.38 -21.17
C ILE A 65 -4.72 -19.98 -21.91
N GLY A 66 -5.68 -19.14 -22.29
CA GLY A 66 -6.84 -19.53 -23.07
C GLY A 66 -8.11 -18.80 -22.69
N VAL A 67 -9.21 -19.16 -23.36
CA VAL A 67 -10.52 -18.56 -23.12
C VAL A 67 -11.24 -19.28 -21.99
N ASP A 68 -11.75 -18.51 -21.01
CA ASP A 68 -12.70 -18.99 -20.03
C ASP A 68 -14.11 -18.53 -20.44
N ALA A 69 -14.83 -19.41 -21.13
CA ALA A 69 -16.17 -19.13 -21.65
C ALA A 69 -17.20 -18.82 -20.55
N ARG A 70 -16.98 -19.32 -19.32
CA ARG A 70 -17.88 -19.10 -18.19
C ARG A 70 -17.84 -17.66 -17.73
N ARG A 71 -16.62 -17.10 -17.70
CA ARG A 71 -16.35 -15.70 -17.34
C ARG A 71 -16.42 -14.74 -18.52
N GLY A 72 -16.29 -15.23 -19.74
CA GLY A 72 -16.22 -14.39 -20.95
C GLY A 72 -14.90 -13.63 -21.06
N VAL A 73 -13.80 -14.24 -20.62
CA VAL A 73 -12.46 -13.61 -20.60
C VAL A 73 -11.43 -14.48 -21.32
N GLU A 74 -10.33 -13.86 -21.75
CA GLU A 74 -9.13 -14.52 -22.25
C GLU A 74 -7.98 -14.31 -21.25
N VAL A 75 -7.31 -15.39 -20.84
CA VAL A 75 -6.05 -15.32 -20.10
C VAL A 75 -4.91 -15.41 -21.10
N VAL A 76 -4.01 -14.43 -21.08
CA VAL A 76 -2.87 -14.35 -22.02
C VAL A 76 -1.56 -14.18 -21.27
N ALA A 77 -0.47 -14.73 -21.81
CA ALA A 77 0.87 -14.43 -21.31
C ALA A 77 1.38 -13.11 -21.91
N VAL A 78 1.98 -12.29 -21.06
CA VAL A 78 2.53 -11.00 -21.43
C VAL A 78 3.93 -10.81 -20.87
N ARG A 79 4.73 -9.96 -21.51
CA ARG A 79 5.93 -9.39 -20.92
C ARG A 79 5.76 -7.88 -20.88
N THR A 80 5.94 -7.31 -19.69
CA THR A 80 5.80 -5.87 -19.45
C THR A 80 7.15 -5.30 -19.06
N VAL A 81 7.47 -4.15 -19.64
CA VAL A 81 8.70 -3.38 -19.39
C VAL A 81 8.32 -1.97 -18.95
N ILE A 82 8.90 -1.55 -17.84
CA ILE A 82 8.93 -0.17 -17.36
C ILE A 82 10.35 0.36 -17.61
N ALA A 83 10.49 1.38 -18.46
CA ALA A 83 11.81 1.92 -18.81
C ALA A 83 12.44 2.72 -17.66
N SER A 84 11.64 3.48 -16.91
CA SER A 84 12.06 4.14 -15.68
C SER A 84 10.94 4.12 -14.66
N LEU A 85 11.27 3.83 -13.40
CA LEU A 85 10.32 3.93 -12.29
C LEU A 85 9.86 5.36 -12.02
N ASP A 86 10.57 6.39 -12.48
CA ASP A 86 10.17 7.79 -12.33
C ASP A 86 9.11 8.20 -13.38
N ASP A 87 8.97 7.44 -14.47
CA ASP A 87 7.93 7.69 -15.48
C ASP A 87 6.54 7.31 -14.95
N LYS A 88 5.51 8.03 -15.41
CA LYS A 88 4.12 7.68 -15.12
C LYS A 88 3.78 6.32 -15.72
N PRO A 89 2.89 5.54 -15.09
CA PRO A 89 2.39 4.31 -15.68
C PRO A 89 1.77 4.55 -17.05
N LEU A 90 2.02 3.65 -18.00
CA LEU A 90 1.51 3.75 -19.37
C LEU A 90 0.11 3.14 -19.53
N ASP A 91 -0.13 1.99 -18.90
CA ASP A 91 -1.35 1.19 -19.02
C ASP A 91 -1.59 0.33 -17.77
N ALA A 92 -2.61 -0.53 -17.82
CA ALA A 92 -2.97 -1.40 -16.71
C ALA A 92 -1.85 -2.39 -16.35
N HIS A 93 -1.16 -2.97 -17.34
CA HIS A 93 -0.09 -3.95 -17.09
C HIS A 93 1.08 -3.31 -16.36
N ASP A 94 1.46 -2.09 -16.77
CA ASP A 94 2.45 -1.27 -16.09
C ASP A 94 2.05 -1.03 -14.62
N VAL A 95 0.80 -0.59 -14.37
CA VAL A 95 0.31 -0.40 -13.00
C VAL A 95 0.40 -1.68 -12.18
N TYR A 96 -0.06 -2.82 -12.70
CA TYR A 96 0.04 -4.10 -11.97
C TYR A 96 1.49 -4.47 -11.67
N LEU A 97 2.44 -4.25 -12.59
CA LEU A 97 3.86 -4.50 -12.36
C LEU A 97 4.39 -3.61 -11.22
N ARG A 98 4.07 -2.31 -11.23
CA ARG A 98 4.45 -1.39 -10.13
C ARG A 98 3.93 -1.83 -8.77
N LEU A 99 2.67 -2.28 -8.70
CA LEU A 99 2.10 -2.78 -7.45
C LEU A 99 2.77 -4.08 -7.00
N HIS A 100 3.15 -4.98 -7.91
CA HIS A 100 3.94 -6.16 -7.59
C HIS A 100 5.33 -5.77 -7.05
N LEU A 101 6.01 -4.78 -7.63
CA LEU A 101 7.32 -4.33 -7.13
C LEU A 101 7.28 -3.90 -5.66
N LEU A 102 6.20 -3.23 -5.24
CA LEU A 102 5.99 -2.86 -3.82
C LEU A 102 5.77 -4.10 -2.96
N SER A 103 4.84 -4.98 -3.35
CA SER A 103 4.46 -6.13 -2.53
C SER A 103 5.50 -7.25 -2.50
N HIS A 104 6.37 -7.33 -3.52
CA HIS A 104 7.58 -8.15 -3.50
C HIS A 104 8.73 -7.52 -2.69
N ARG A 105 8.56 -6.28 -2.22
CA ARG A 105 9.58 -5.47 -1.52
C ARG A 105 10.82 -5.17 -2.37
N LEU A 106 10.68 -5.13 -3.68
CA LEU A 106 11.75 -4.69 -4.59
C LEU A 106 11.87 -3.17 -4.59
N VAL A 107 10.76 -2.48 -4.36
CA VAL A 107 10.67 -1.03 -4.26
C VAL A 107 9.94 -0.69 -2.96
N GLN A 108 10.45 0.27 -2.19
CA GLN A 108 9.76 0.78 -1.01
C GLN A 108 8.66 1.76 -1.42
N PRO A 109 7.67 2.05 -0.54
CA PRO A 109 6.73 3.14 -0.76
C PRO A 109 7.44 4.43 -1.19
N HIS A 110 6.88 5.13 -2.19
CA HIS A 110 7.45 6.33 -2.82
C HIS A 110 8.75 6.12 -3.62
N GLY A 111 9.20 4.88 -3.80
CA GLY A 111 10.35 4.53 -4.63
C GLY A 111 10.07 4.48 -6.14
N GLN A 112 8.84 4.77 -6.55
CA GLN A 112 8.40 4.80 -7.95
C GLN A 112 7.23 5.77 -8.13
N ASN A 113 7.01 6.20 -9.37
CA ASN A 113 5.89 7.04 -9.75
C ASN A 113 4.61 6.21 -9.91
N LEU A 114 3.53 6.67 -9.28
CA LEU A 114 2.20 6.07 -9.33
C LEU A 114 1.13 7.11 -9.66
N ASP A 115 1.53 8.23 -10.26
CA ASP A 115 0.60 9.28 -10.67
C ASP A 115 -0.34 8.75 -11.76
N GLY A 116 -1.65 8.90 -11.54
CA GLY A 116 -2.66 8.54 -12.53
C GLY A 116 -3.07 7.06 -12.55
N ILE A 117 -2.53 6.20 -11.67
CA ILE A 117 -2.82 4.74 -11.67
C ILE A 117 -4.31 4.39 -11.72
N PHE A 118 -5.17 5.18 -11.06
CA PHE A 118 -6.62 4.95 -11.01
C PHE A 118 -7.29 5.02 -12.38
N GLY A 119 -6.72 5.80 -13.31
CA GLY A 119 -7.22 5.96 -14.68
C GLY A 119 -6.92 4.75 -15.57
N HIS A 120 -5.92 3.94 -15.22
CA HIS A 120 -5.53 2.75 -15.99
C HIS A 120 -6.20 1.46 -15.50
N LEU A 121 -6.58 1.38 -14.23
CA LEU A 121 -7.18 0.17 -13.65
C LEU A 121 -8.67 0.07 -13.96
N ALA A 122 -9.14 -1.08 -14.46
CA ALA A 122 -10.56 -1.38 -14.53
C ALA A 122 -11.17 -1.52 -13.12
N ASN A 123 -12.46 -1.21 -12.96
CA ASN A 123 -13.19 -1.65 -11.76
C ASN A 123 -13.59 -3.11 -11.97
N VAL A 124 -13.22 -4.00 -11.06
CA VAL A 124 -13.32 -5.46 -11.27
C VAL A 124 -14.12 -6.09 -10.16
N ALA A 125 -14.95 -7.08 -10.49
CA ALA A 125 -15.50 -8.00 -9.52
C ALA A 125 -14.49 -9.14 -9.27
N TRP A 126 -13.91 -9.15 -8.07
CA TRP A 126 -12.98 -10.19 -7.62
C TRP A 126 -13.80 -11.37 -7.12
N THR A 127 -13.68 -12.52 -7.78
CA THR A 127 -14.53 -13.67 -7.51
C THR A 127 -13.75 -14.95 -7.22
N SER A 128 -14.44 -15.96 -6.70
CA SER A 128 -13.90 -17.31 -6.53
C SER A 128 -13.48 -18.00 -7.84
N LEU A 129 -13.86 -17.47 -9.02
CA LEU A 129 -13.42 -17.94 -10.33
C LEU A 129 -12.33 -17.06 -10.96
N GLY A 130 -11.83 -16.05 -10.24
CA GLY A 130 -10.92 -15.03 -10.75
C GLY A 130 -11.63 -13.71 -11.10
N PRO A 131 -10.94 -12.77 -11.76
CA PRO A 131 -11.49 -11.46 -12.09
C PRO A 131 -12.58 -11.57 -13.16
N VAL A 132 -13.62 -10.76 -12.99
CA VAL A 132 -14.79 -10.65 -13.87
C VAL A 132 -15.12 -9.17 -14.07
N ALA A 133 -15.47 -8.77 -15.29
CA ALA A 133 -15.99 -7.43 -15.56
C ALA A 133 -17.28 -7.21 -14.77
N VAL A 134 -17.43 -6.05 -14.12
CA VAL A 134 -18.55 -5.79 -13.19
C VAL A 134 -19.91 -5.98 -13.87
N ASP A 135 -20.03 -5.57 -15.13
CA ASP A 135 -21.28 -5.66 -15.90
C ASP A 135 -21.66 -7.11 -16.27
N ASP A 136 -20.70 -8.04 -16.25
CA ASP A 136 -20.90 -9.44 -16.61
C ASP A 136 -21.19 -10.35 -15.39
N VAL A 137 -21.11 -9.85 -14.15
CA VAL A 137 -21.15 -10.67 -12.93
C VAL A 137 -22.36 -11.60 -12.87
N GLU A 138 -23.57 -11.11 -13.19
CA GLU A 138 -24.79 -11.94 -13.10
C GLU A 138 -24.88 -13.00 -14.21
N LYS A 139 -24.32 -12.70 -15.40
CA LYS A 139 -24.17 -13.69 -16.47
C LYS A 139 -23.19 -14.79 -16.05
N VAL A 140 -22.04 -14.41 -15.51
CA VAL A 140 -21.04 -15.35 -15.00
C VAL A 140 -21.61 -16.18 -13.83
N ARG A 141 -22.40 -15.57 -12.95
CA ARG A 141 -23.10 -16.27 -11.85
C ARG A 141 -24.05 -17.33 -12.38
N LEU A 142 -24.81 -17.03 -13.43
CA LEU A 142 -25.69 -18.01 -14.08
C LEU A 142 -24.89 -19.15 -14.71
N ASN A 143 -23.83 -18.83 -15.46
CA ASN A 143 -22.94 -19.82 -16.07
C ASN A 143 -22.31 -20.76 -15.03
N ALA A 144 -21.80 -20.19 -13.93
CA ALA A 144 -21.26 -20.96 -12.81
C ALA A 144 -22.30 -21.93 -12.23
N ARG A 145 -23.54 -21.46 -12.00
CA ARG A 145 -24.62 -22.32 -11.49
C ARG A 145 -25.00 -23.43 -12.47
N ALA A 146 -24.97 -23.16 -13.77
CA ALA A 146 -25.24 -24.17 -14.80
C ALA A 146 -24.22 -25.33 -14.76
N GLU A 147 -22.99 -25.06 -14.32
CA GLU A 147 -21.94 -26.06 -14.08
C GLU A 147 -21.92 -26.60 -12.65
N GLY A 148 -22.90 -26.26 -11.82
CA GLY A 148 -22.96 -26.69 -10.41
C GLY A 148 -21.97 -25.97 -9.49
N LEU A 149 -21.38 -24.86 -9.93
CA LEU A 149 -20.46 -24.02 -9.15
C LEU A 149 -21.20 -22.90 -8.42
N HIS A 150 -20.62 -22.45 -7.30
CA HIS A 150 -21.05 -21.25 -6.59
C HIS A 150 -20.05 -20.11 -6.83
N LEU A 151 -20.55 -18.97 -7.33
CA LEU A 151 -19.74 -17.77 -7.52
C LEU A 151 -19.82 -16.89 -6.27
N GLN A 152 -18.72 -16.78 -5.54
CA GLN A 152 -18.54 -15.80 -4.47
C GLN A 152 -17.89 -14.55 -5.06
N VAL A 153 -18.44 -13.37 -4.77
CA VAL A 153 -17.79 -12.09 -5.06
C VAL A 153 -17.22 -11.60 -3.73
N THR A 154 -15.90 -11.49 -3.63
CA THR A 154 -15.21 -11.09 -2.40
C THR A 154 -15.01 -9.58 -2.33
N SER A 155 -14.82 -8.92 -3.48
CA SER A 155 -14.67 -7.47 -3.58
C SER A 155 -15.11 -6.96 -4.95
N VAL A 156 -15.53 -5.70 -5.03
CA VAL A 156 -15.71 -4.95 -6.28
C VAL A 156 -14.88 -3.67 -6.17
N ASP A 157 -13.70 -3.68 -6.77
CA ASP A 157 -12.71 -2.59 -6.63
C ASP A 157 -11.69 -2.65 -7.76
N LYS A 158 -10.93 -1.56 -7.94
CA LYS A 158 -9.78 -1.46 -8.85
C LYS A 158 -8.54 -2.18 -8.32
N PHE A 159 -8.43 -2.36 -7.01
CA PHE A 159 -7.28 -3.02 -6.36
C PHE A 159 -7.67 -4.39 -5.81
N PRO A 160 -6.97 -5.46 -6.19
CA PRO A 160 -7.17 -6.76 -5.56
C PRO A 160 -6.47 -6.86 -4.20
N ARG A 161 -6.70 -7.99 -3.53
CA ARG A 161 -5.97 -8.41 -2.33
C ARG A 161 -4.54 -8.79 -2.70
N MET A 162 -3.57 -8.39 -1.89
CA MET A 162 -2.15 -8.65 -2.15
C MET A 162 -1.83 -10.15 -2.21
N THR A 163 -2.39 -10.93 -1.29
CA THR A 163 -2.06 -12.36 -1.12
C THR A 163 -2.55 -13.25 -2.26
N ASP A 164 -3.47 -12.75 -3.09
CA ASP A 164 -3.90 -13.44 -4.31
C ASP A 164 -2.81 -13.40 -5.40
N TYR A 165 -1.77 -12.56 -5.22
CA TYR A 165 -0.66 -12.36 -6.17
C TYR A 165 0.69 -12.71 -5.54
N VAL A 166 0.94 -12.27 -4.30
CA VAL A 166 2.19 -12.50 -3.57
C VAL A 166 1.97 -12.59 -2.05
N ALA A 167 2.60 -13.60 -1.43
CA ALA A 167 2.71 -13.73 0.01
C ALA A 167 4.17 -13.50 0.44
N PRO A 168 4.55 -12.29 0.91
CA PRO A 168 5.94 -11.99 1.26
C PRO A 168 6.41 -12.83 2.46
N LYS A 169 7.64 -13.36 2.37
CA LYS A 169 8.25 -14.15 3.44
C LYS A 169 8.40 -13.34 4.73
N GLY A 170 8.15 -14.00 5.87
CA GLY A 170 8.32 -13.43 7.20
C GLY A 170 7.18 -12.52 7.66
N VAL A 171 6.03 -12.56 6.98
CA VAL A 171 4.87 -11.71 7.28
C VAL A 171 3.68 -12.59 7.69
N ARG A 172 2.86 -12.09 8.61
CA ARG A 172 1.54 -12.67 8.91
C ARG A 172 0.44 -11.66 8.59
N ILE A 173 -0.64 -12.15 7.99
CA ILE A 173 -1.84 -11.37 7.70
C ILE A 173 -3.02 -12.21 8.18
N ALA A 174 -3.72 -11.75 9.20
CA ALA A 174 -4.81 -12.50 9.81
C ALA A 174 -6.09 -12.47 8.96
N ASP A 175 -6.39 -11.32 8.35
CA ASP A 175 -7.44 -11.16 7.36
C ASP A 175 -6.83 -10.56 6.08
N ALA A 176 -6.74 -11.38 5.04
CA ALA A 176 -6.15 -11.01 3.76
C ALA A 176 -6.95 -9.99 2.97
N ASP A 177 -8.25 -9.82 3.29
CA ASP A 177 -9.12 -8.85 2.60
C ASP A 177 -8.70 -7.40 2.86
N ARG A 178 -7.89 -7.16 3.89
CA ARG A 178 -7.49 -5.83 4.36
C ARG A 178 -6.12 -5.37 3.91
N VAL A 179 -5.45 -6.12 3.03
CA VAL A 179 -4.15 -5.75 2.47
C VAL A 179 -4.24 -5.72 0.95
N ARG A 180 -4.20 -4.51 0.38
CA ARG A 180 -4.26 -4.32 -1.07
C ARG A 180 -2.94 -4.70 -1.74
N LEU A 181 -3.02 -5.23 -2.97
CA LEU A 181 -1.85 -5.31 -3.84
C LEU A 181 -1.22 -3.91 -3.98
N GLY A 182 0.11 -3.84 -3.81
CA GLY A 182 0.85 -2.59 -3.69
C GLY A 182 1.17 -2.19 -2.24
N ALA A 183 0.65 -2.89 -1.23
CA ALA A 183 1.15 -2.76 0.14
C ALA A 183 2.57 -3.33 0.26
N HIS A 184 3.42 -2.69 1.05
CA HIS A 184 4.79 -3.12 1.35
C HIS A 184 4.90 -3.57 2.81
N LEU A 185 5.05 -4.86 3.05
CA LEU A 185 5.14 -5.42 4.42
C LEU A 185 6.51 -6.03 4.69
N ALA A 186 7.35 -5.31 5.43
CA ALA A 186 8.69 -5.78 5.80
C ALA A 186 8.64 -7.06 6.66
N SER A 187 9.74 -7.82 6.63
CA SER A 187 9.85 -9.06 7.42
C SER A 187 9.67 -8.77 8.90
N GLY A 188 8.91 -9.61 9.61
CA GLY A 188 8.53 -9.40 11.01
C GLY A 188 7.17 -8.72 11.18
N THR A 189 6.62 -8.09 10.13
CA THR A 189 5.30 -7.46 10.19
C THR A 189 4.18 -8.48 10.44
N THR A 190 3.28 -8.13 11.35
CA THR A 190 2.01 -8.81 11.56
C THR A 190 0.86 -7.84 11.33
N VAL A 191 0.01 -8.12 10.36
CA VAL A 191 -1.28 -7.42 10.18
C VAL A 191 -2.37 -8.28 10.82
N MET A 192 -2.96 -7.77 11.90
CA MET A 192 -4.08 -8.43 12.59
C MET A 192 -5.42 -8.12 11.89
N HIS A 193 -6.50 -8.73 12.35
CA HIS A 193 -7.82 -8.66 11.70
C HIS A 193 -8.37 -7.25 11.51
N GLU A 194 -8.08 -6.31 12.42
CA GLU A 194 -8.52 -4.91 12.29
C GLU A 194 -7.49 -4.06 11.50
N GLY A 195 -6.28 -4.61 11.31
CA GLY A 195 -5.22 -4.00 10.53
C GLY A 195 -5.64 -3.82 9.08
N PHE A 196 -5.26 -2.70 8.47
CA PHE A 196 -5.49 -2.43 7.06
C PHE A 196 -4.26 -1.75 6.47
N VAL A 197 -3.81 -2.17 5.29
CA VAL A 197 -2.69 -1.55 4.59
C VAL A 197 -3.05 -1.30 3.13
N ASN A 198 -2.98 -0.03 2.73
CA ASN A 198 -3.28 0.40 1.37
C ASN A 198 -2.07 0.23 0.43
N PHE A 199 -2.26 0.53 -0.86
CA PHE A 199 -1.15 0.56 -1.83
C PHE A 199 -0.17 1.71 -1.54
N ASN A 200 1.08 1.54 -1.97
CA ASN A 200 2.16 2.51 -1.77
C ASN A 200 2.30 2.93 -0.29
N ALA A 201 2.10 1.96 0.61
CA ALA A 201 2.09 2.16 2.04
C ALA A 201 2.53 0.88 2.75
N GLY A 202 2.84 0.99 4.03
CA GLY A 202 3.12 -0.17 4.89
C GLY A 202 4.31 0.05 5.80
N THR A 203 5.08 -1.01 6.02
CA THR A 203 6.09 -1.09 7.08
C THR A 203 7.49 -1.26 6.48
N LEU A 204 8.48 -0.64 7.12
CA LEU A 204 9.91 -0.77 6.76
C LEU A 204 10.67 -1.74 7.66
N GLY A 205 10.03 -2.25 8.72
CA GLY A 205 10.63 -3.22 9.65
C GLY A 205 9.60 -4.12 10.34
N THR A 206 9.93 -4.55 11.54
CA THR A 206 9.04 -5.32 12.40
C THR A 206 7.98 -4.39 12.99
N SER A 207 6.70 -4.71 12.78
CA SER A 207 5.58 -3.90 13.27
C SER A 207 4.37 -4.77 13.58
N MET A 208 3.64 -4.41 14.63
CA MET A 208 2.27 -4.87 14.84
C MET A 208 1.28 -3.88 14.23
N VAL A 209 0.46 -4.34 13.29
CA VAL A 209 -0.52 -3.51 12.58
C VAL A 209 -1.92 -4.03 12.87
N GLU A 210 -2.61 -3.33 13.77
CA GLU A 210 -3.99 -3.59 14.19
C GLU A 210 -4.92 -2.41 13.84
N GLY A 211 -4.37 -1.32 13.31
CA GLY A 211 -5.12 -0.18 12.77
C GLY A 211 -4.90 0.04 11.26
N ARG A 212 -5.31 1.21 10.77
CA ARG A 212 -5.36 1.52 9.34
C ARG A 212 -4.15 2.35 8.89
N ILE A 213 -3.40 1.81 7.94
CA ILE A 213 -2.30 2.45 7.21
C ILE A 213 -2.83 2.97 5.87
N SER A 214 -3.01 4.28 5.77
CA SER A 214 -3.52 4.92 4.54
C SER A 214 -2.50 4.90 3.41
N ALA A 215 -2.95 5.11 2.16
CA ALA A 215 -2.05 5.16 1.00
C ALA A 215 -0.99 6.25 1.18
N GLY A 216 0.26 5.92 0.86
CA GLY A 216 1.41 6.81 1.07
C GLY A 216 1.97 6.85 2.49
N VAL A 217 1.32 6.23 3.48
CA VAL A 217 1.83 6.20 4.86
C VAL A 217 2.90 5.13 5.02
N VAL A 218 3.99 5.49 5.70
CA VAL A 218 5.11 4.60 6.00
C VAL A 218 5.30 4.49 7.50
N ILE A 219 5.47 3.27 7.99
CA ILE A 219 5.71 2.93 9.39
C ILE A 219 7.14 2.40 9.54
N GLY A 220 7.92 3.03 10.43
CA GLY A 220 9.28 2.66 10.76
C GLY A 220 9.38 1.37 11.57
N ASP A 221 10.62 0.91 11.77
CA ASP A 221 10.91 -0.34 12.49
C ASP A 221 10.52 -0.24 13.98
N GLY A 222 9.97 -1.33 14.51
CA GLY A 222 9.54 -1.45 15.90
C GLY A 222 8.30 -0.62 16.26
N SER A 223 7.64 0.01 15.28
CA SER A 223 6.43 0.82 15.53
C SER A 223 5.16 0.00 15.44
N ASP A 224 4.27 0.23 16.41
CA ASP A 224 2.99 -0.48 16.54
C ASP A 224 1.80 0.45 16.32
N ILE A 225 0.86 -0.02 15.50
CA ILE A 225 -0.40 0.66 15.18
C ILE A 225 -1.52 -0.11 15.84
N GLY A 226 -1.97 0.34 17.01
CA GLY A 226 -2.93 -0.36 17.86
C GLY A 226 -4.31 -0.54 17.22
N GLY A 227 -5.11 -1.42 17.82
CA GLY A 227 -6.42 -1.84 17.31
C GLY A 227 -7.32 -0.67 16.93
N GLY A 228 -7.79 -0.62 15.68
CA GLY A 228 -8.71 0.42 15.20
C GLY A 228 -8.08 1.81 15.01
N ALA A 229 -6.78 1.98 15.30
CA ALA A 229 -6.09 3.25 15.13
C ALA A 229 -6.11 3.74 13.67
N SER A 230 -5.94 5.05 13.49
CA SER A 230 -6.03 5.71 12.18
C SER A 230 -4.75 6.46 11.85
N THR A 231 -4.08 6.11 10.75
CA THR A 231 -3.10 7.01 10.13
C THR A 231 -3.77 7.75 8.97
N MET A 232 -3.76 9.07 9.01
CA MET A 232 -4.43 9.87 7.99
C MET A 232 -3.62 9.80 6.69
N GLY A 233 -4.28 9.51 5.56
CA GLY A 233 -3.67 9.67 4.24
C GLY A 233 -3.92 11.07 3.69
N THR A 234 -3.20 11.46 2.65
CA THR A 234 -3.43 12.73 1.94
C THR A 234 -4.87 12.88 1.45
N LEU A 235 -5.54 11.77 1.12
CA LEU A 235 -6.94 11.73 0.67
C LEU A 235 -7.97 11.89 1.80
N SER A 236 -7.56 11.78 3.06
CA SER A 236 -8.45 11.80 4.23
C SER A 236 -8.62 13.20 4.84
N GLY A 237 -8.35 14.26 4.05
CA GLY A 237 -8.41 15.66 4.48
C GLY A 237 -7.11 16.20 5.11
N GLY A 238 -6.04 15.39 5.10
CA GLY A 238 -4.76 15.70 5.71
C GLY A 238 -3.76 16.39 4.79
N GLY A 239 -3.98 17.67 4.51
CA GLY A 239 -2.97 18.55 3.90
C GLY A 239 -2.28 17.99 2.64
N LYS A 240 -1.07 18.50 2.34
CA LYS A 240 -0.19 17.98 1.27
C LYS A 240 0.97 17.15 1.82
N GLU A 241 1.14 17.15 3.14
CA GLU A 241 2.29 16.51 3.80
C GLU A 241 2.07 15.00 3.90
N ARG A 242 3.15 14.25 3.67
CA ARG A 242 3.13 12.79 3.78
C ARG A 242 3.27 12.42 5.25
N ILE A 243 2.39 11.55 5.73
CA ILE A 243 2.46 11.05 7.09
C ILE A 243 3.42 9.88 7.13
N VAL A 244 4.46 10.03 7.95
CA VAL A 244 5.40 8.98 8.32
C VAL A 244 5.29 8.79 9.82
N ILE A 245 5.32 7.54 10.28
CA ILE A 245 5.49 7.19 11.67
C ILE A 245 6.90 6.62 11.77
N GLY A 246 7.77 7.26 12.57
CA GLY A 246 9.17 6.85 12.74
C GLY A 246 9.32 5.50 13.43
N GLU A 247 10.48 5.25 14.01
CA GLU A 247 10.82 4.01 14.69
C GLU A 247 10.31 3.98 16.14
N ARG A 248 10.00 2.77 16.63
CA ARG A 248 9.64 2.50 18.04
C ARG A 248 8.50 3.38 18.58
N CYS A 249 7.57 3.75 17.70
CA CYS A 249 6.38 4.49 18.07
C CYS A 249 5.25 3.56 18.51
N LEU A 250 4.31 4.10 19.29
CA LEU A 250 3.06 3.44 19.62
C LEU A 250 1.89 4.37 19.34
N VAL A 251 1.08 4.03 18.34
CA VAL A 251 -0.23 4.66 18.14
C VAL A 251 -1.26 3.81 18.86
N GLY A 252 -1.76 4.26 20.01
CA GLY A 252 -2.67 3.49 20.85
C GLY A 252 -3.97 3.07 20.15
N ALA A 253 -4.66 2.08 20.71
CA ALA A 253 -5.93 1.60 20.17
C ALA A 253 -6.96 2.74 20.03
N GLU A 254 -7.71 2.76 18.93
CA GLU A 254 -8.68 3.81 18.58
C GLU A 254 -8.11 5.24 18.56
N ALA A 255 -6.78 5.39 18.55
CA ALA A 255 -6.13 6.68 18.37
C ALA A 255 -6.13 7.08 16.89
N GLY A 256 -5.73 8.31 16.62
CA GLY A 256 -5.57 8.78 15.25
C GLY A 256 -4.45 9.80 15.13
N VAL A 257 -3.71 9.73 14.02
CA VAL A 257 -2.60 10.63 13.72
C VAL A 257 -2.79 11.29 12.37
N GLY A 258 -2.78 12.61 12.40
CA GLY A 258 -2.94 13.51 11.27
C GLY A 258 -1.71 14.37 11.00
N ILE A 259 -0.57 14.01 11.59
CA ILE A 259 0.76 14.62 11.43
C ILE A 259 1.78 13.48 11.31
N ALA A 260 2.98 13.77 10.81
CA ALA A 260 4.08 12.83 10.92
C ALA A 260 4.54 12.72 12.38
N LEU A 261 4.99 11.54 12.79
CA LEU A 261 5.68 11.31 14.05
C LEU A 261 7.14 10.97 13.74
N GLY A 262 8.07 11.55 14.49
CA GLY A 262 9.46 11.09 14.51
C GLY A 262 9.56 9.75 15.23
N ASP A 263 10.71 9.47 15.84
CA ASP A 263 10.93 8.23 16.58
C ASP A 263 10.40 8.33 18.01
N GLU A 264 10.19 7.18 18.68
CA GLU A 264 9.89 7.11 20.12
C GLU A 264 8.65 7.93 20.53
N CYS A 265 7.68 8.09 19.63
CA CYS A 265 6.45 8.82 19.90
C CYS A 265 5.34 7.88 20.38
N VAL A 266 4.52 8.36 21.31
CA VAL A 266 3.35 7.64 21.81
C VAL A 266 2.12 8.51 21.66
N VAL A 267 1.05 7.93 21.11
CA VAL A 267 -0.28 8.55 21.10
C VAL A 267 -1.21 7.72 21.97
N GLU A 268 -1.76 8.35 23.00
CA GLU A 268 -2.71 7.71 23.91
C GLU A 268 -3.88 7.06 23.14
N ALA A 269 -4.36 5.92 23.64
CA ALA A 269 -5.55 5.27 23.13
C ALA A 269 -6.76 6.23 23.13
N GLY A 270 -7.54 6.20 22.05
CA GLY A 270 -8.72 7.06 21.85
C GLY A 270 -8.41 8.54 21.56
N LEU A 271 -7.14 8.95 21.49
CA LEU A 271 -6.77 10.31 21.12
C LEU A 271 -6.56 10.44 19.62
N TYR A 272 -7.32 11.33 18.98
CA TYR A 272 -7.04 11.77 17.60
C TYR A 272 -6.26 13.10 17.59
N VAL A 273 -5.02 13.07 17.13
CA VAL A 273 -4.15 14.24 16.91
C VAL A 273 -4.23 14.66 15.45
N THR A 274 -5.09 15.63 15.15
CA THR A 274 -5.16 16.27 13.82
C THR A 274 -4.09 17.36 13.70
N ALA A 275 -3.68 17.73 12.49
CA ALA A 275 -2.75 18.85 12.25
C ALA A 275 -3.19 20.18 12.90
N GLY A 276 -4.51 20.39 13.04
CA GLY A 276 -5.09 21.59 13.64
C GLY A 276 -5.33 21.49 15.15
N THR A 277 -5.14 20.32 15.76
CA THR A 277 -5.32 20.12 17.20
C THR A 277 -4.42 21.08 17.97
N ARG A 278 -4.99 21.82 18.92
CA ARG A 278 -4.23 22.67 19.85
C ARG A 278 -3.66 21.80 20.95
N VAL A 279 -2.34 21.84 21.12
CA VAL A 279 -1.59 20.98 22.04
C VAL A 279 -0.89 21.86 23.07
N THR A 280 -1.11 21.57 24.35
CA THR A 280 -0.44 22.24 25.47
C THR A 280 0.91 21.59 25.73
N MET A 281 1.95 22.41 25.72
CA MET A 281 3.35 22.03 25.90
C MET A 281 3.74 22.01 27.40
N PRO A 282 4.91 21.45 27.77
CA PRO A 282 5.42 21.45 29.16
C PRO A 282 5.54 22.82 29.82
N ASP A 283 5.88 23.85 29.05
CA ASP A 283 5.99 25.25 29.49
C ASP A 283 4.64 25.99 29.56
N GLY A 284 3.54 25.32 29.19
CA GLY A 284 2.21 25.90 29.14
C GLY A 284 1.87 26.60 27.82
N GLN A 285 2.80 26.70 26.86
CA GLN A 285 2.51 27.21 25.53
C GLN A 285 1.51 26.31 24.82
N VAL A 286 0.64 26.90 23.99
CA VAL A 286 -0.31 26.16 23.16
C VAL A 286 0.06 26.35 21.69
N VAL A 287 0.45 25.25 21.03
CA VAL A 287 0.82 25.21 19.61
C VAL A 287 -0.17 24.36 18.82
N LYS A 288 -0.17 24.46 17.48
CA LYS A 288 -0.89 23.47 16.65
C LYS A 288 -0.03 22.22 16.50
N ALA A 289 -0.64 21.04 16.50
CA ALA A 289 0.08 19.77 16.38
C ALA A 289 0.95 19.68 15.12
N ARG A 290 0.59 20.35 14.01
CA ARG A 290 1.43 20.44 12.81
C ARG A 290 2.83 21.01 13.06
N GLU A 291 3.00 21.84 14.10
CA GLU A 291 4.29 22.41 14.48
C GLU A 291 5.19 21.38 15.17
N LEU A 292 4.62 20.24 15.56
CA LEU A 292 5.32 19.09 16.15
C LEU A 292 5.46 17.92 15.15
N SER A 293 5.10 18.14 13.87
CA SER A 293 5.15 17.10 12.84
C SER A 293 6.58 16.62 12.62
N GLY A 294 6.82 15.31 12.72
CA GLY A 294 8.14 14.71 12.55
C GLY A 294 9.06 14.79 13.78
N ALA A 295 8.63 15.42 14.87
CA ALA A 295 9.40 15.46 16.11
C ALA A 295 9.37 14.09 16.83
N SER A 296 10.48 13.76 17.49
CA SER A 296 10.69 12.50 18.22
C SER A 296 10.45 12.66 19.73
N ASN A 297 10.31 11.53 20.45
CA ASN A 297 10.21 11.47 21.92
C ASN A 297 9.02 12.21 22.54
N ILE A 298 7.87 12.24 21.85
CA ILE A 298 6.66 12.92 22.33
C ILE A 298 5.57 11.92 22.73
N LEU A 299 5.05 12.09 23.94
CA LEU A 299 3.79 11.51 24.39
C LEU A 299 2.66 12.51 24.16
N PHE A 300 1.77 12.19 23.21
CA PHE A 300 0.50 12.87 23.03
C PHE A 300 -0.57 12.22 23.89
N ARG A 301 -1.22 13.01 24.77
CA ARG A 301 -2.29 12.53 25.65
C ARG A 301 -3.40 13.56 25.83
N ARG A 302 -4.58 13.14 26.24
CA ARG A 302 -5.66 13.98 26.72
C ARG A 302 -5.66 13.96 28.24
N ASN A 303 -5.49 15.13 28.85
CA ASN A 303 -5.65 15.28 30.28
C ASN A 303 -7.09 14.95 30.68
N SER A 304 -7.29 13.91 31.47
CA SER A 304 -8.62 13.40 31.84
C SER A 304 -9.38 14.30 32.83
N VAL A 305 -8.70 15.26 33.46
CA VAL A 305 -9.33 16.24 34.37
C VAL A 305 -9.74 17.51 33.62
N THR A 306 -8.86 18.02 32.75
CA THR A 306 -9.10 19.31 32.06
C THR A 306 -9.66 19.16 30.65
N GLY A 307 -9.55 17.97 30.05
CA GLY A 307 -9.87 17.71 28.65
C GLY A 307 -8.84 18.22 27.64
N ALA A 308 -7.79 18.93 28.09
CA ALA A 308 -6.76 19.49 27.22
C ALA A 308 -5.92 18.39 26.56
N VAL A 309 -5.59 18.56 25.28
CA VAL A 309 -4.60 17.72 24.61
C VAL A 309 -3.21 18.26 24.94
N GLU A 310 -2.31 17.39 25.38
CA GLU A 310 -0.98 17.72 25.86
C GLU A 310 0.08 16.95 25.05
N ALA A 311 1.23 17.59 24.83
CA ALA A 311 2.48 16.93 24.44
C ALA A 311 3.43 16.93 25.63
N ARG A 312 3.94 15.76 26.00
CA ARG A 312 4.82 15.54 27.14
C ARG A 312 6.07 14.75 26.70
N PRO A 313 7.18 14.84 27.44
CA PRO A 313 8.31 13.96 27.21
C PRO A 313 7.89 12.51 27.25
N ASN A 314 8.22 11.75 26.20
CA ASN A 314 8.22 10.30 26.28
C ASN A 314 9.62 9.88 26.77
N ASN A 315 9.70 9.50 28.04
CA ASN A 315 10.95 9.26 28.80
C ASN A 315 11.71 10.55 29.19
N ALA A 316 12.57 10.45 30.21
CA ALA A 316 13.14 11.59 30.93
C ALA A 316 14.22 12.39 30.16
N VAL A 317 14.66 11.92 28.98
CA VAL A 317 15.68 12.59 28.16
C VAL A 317 14.98 13.41 27.08
N TRP A 318 14.51 14.60 27.45
CA TRP A 318 14.09 15.63 26.51
C TRP A 318 15.05 16.81 26.64
N ASP A 319 15.91 17.01 25.63
CA ASP A 319 16.92 18.08 25.55
C ASP A 319 16.33 19.48 25.21
N GLY A 320 15.04 19.70 25.47
CA GLY A 320 14.36 20.97 25.22
C GLY A 320 13.76 21.15 23.83
N LEU A 321 12.90 22.18 23.72
CA LEU A 321 12.08 22.49 22.55
C LEU A 321 12.84 23.24 21.43
N ASN A 322 13.96 23.87 21.79
CA ASN A 322 14.70 24.74 20.89
C ASN A 322 15.27 23.97 19.69
N ASP A 323 15.75 22.74 19.86
CA ASP A 323 16.34 22.00 18.75
C ASP A 323 15.27 21.44 17.79
N VAL A 324 14.05 21.20 18.28
CA VAL A 324 12.92 20.68 17.49
C VAL A 324 12.19 21.79 16.71
N LEU A 325 12.05 23.00 17.29
CA LEU A 325 11.37 24.13 16.64
C LEU A 325 12.31 25.11 15.92
N HIS A 326 13.61 25.06 16.20
CA HIS A 326 14.60 26.01 15.66
C HIS A 326 15.77 25.37 14.91
N SER A 327 15.71 24.09 14.56
CA SER A 327 16.61 23.50 13.54
C SER A 327 16.21 23.96 12.13
N ASN A 328 16.59 25.18 11.79
CA ASN A 328 16.67 25.64 10.40
C ASN A 328 18.14 25.58 9.98
N ASP A 329 18.60 24.44 9.47
CA ASP A 329 19.78 24.32 8.60
C ASP A 329 19.55 23.21 7.56
#